data_AF-A0A5D0RND5-F1
#
_entry.id   AF-A0A5D0RND5-F1
#
_cell.length_a   1.000
_cell.length_b   1.000
_cell.length_c   1.000
_cell.angle_alpha   90.00
_cell.angle_beta   90.00
_cell.angle_gamma   90.00
#
_symmetry.space_group_name_H-M   'P 1'
#
loop_
_entity.id
_entity.type
_entity.pdbx_description
1 polymer ?
#
loop_
_entity_poly.entity_id
_entity_poly.type
_entity_poly.pdbx_seq_one_letter_code
_entity_poly.pdbx_strand_id
1 'polypeptide(L)'
;MPHAAPLPPTRKQLDYARAIARRLDAAIPHSRLADRRALSDWIDAHKAPRSAAGPGATSRQVAFAEKLARIKRRAIPDECFRDAGLMSRWIDANR
;
A
#
# COMPACT_ATOMS: atom_id res chain seq x y z
N MET A 1 -22.21 -26.96 2.98
CA MET A 1 -21.75 -25.64 2.53
C MET A 1 -20.26 -25.75 2.17
N PRO A 2 -19.86 -25.72 0.90
CA PRO A 2 -18.45 -25.77 0.55
C PRO A 2 -17.81 -24.43 0.90
N HIS A 3 -16.93 -24.42 1.90
CA HIS A 3 -16.03 -23.28 2.12
C HIS A 3 -15.02 -23.33 0.98
N ALA A 4 -15.05 -22.34 0.08
CA ALA A 4 -14.05 -22.22 -0.97
C ALA A 4 -12.66 -22.32 -0.32
N ALA A 5 -11.86 -23.31 -0.76
CA ALA A 5 -10.55 -23.54 -0.20
C ALA A 5 -9.72 -22.23 -0.28
N PRO A 6 -9.03 -21.83 0.80
CA PRO A 6 -8.24 -20.60 0.80
C PRO A 6 -7.17 -20.72 -0.29
N LEU A 7 -7.17 -19.73 -1.18
CA LEU A 7 -6.18 -19.66 -2.24
C LEU A 7 -4.81 -19.40 -1.62
N PRO A 8 -3.77 -20.16 -1.99
CA PRO A 8 -2.44 -19.93 -1.44
C PRO A 8 -1.93 -18.54 -1.81
N PRO A 9 -1.19 -17.85 -0.93
CA PRO A 9 -0.58 -16.57 -1.24
C PRO A 9 0.41 -16.67 -2.40
N THR A 10 0.48 -15.62 -3.20
CA THR A 10 1.43 -15.56 -4.31
C THR A 10 2.86 -15.39 -3.78
N ARG A 11 3.86 -15.85 -4.55
CA ARG A 11 5.27 -15.69 -4.20
C ARG A 11 5.67 -14.24 -3.93
N LYS A 12 5.15 -13.29 -4.72
CA LYS A 12 5.35 -11.85 -4.50
C LYS A 12 4.84 -11.37 -3.14
N GLN A 13 3.66 -11.85 -2.71
CA GLN A 13 3.14 -11.48 -1.39
C GLN A 13 3.98 -12.09 -0.26
N LEU A 14 4.47 -13.32 -0.41
CA LEU A 14 5.35 -13.95 0.58
C LEU A 14 6.69 -13.21 0.71
N ASP A 15 7.33 -12.87 -0.41
CA ASP A 15 8.58 -12.11 -0.41
C ASP A 15 8.39 -10.71 0.20
N TYR A 16 7.28 -10.04 -0.15
CA TYR A 16 6.98 -8.72 0.41
C TYR A 16 6.64 -8.77 1.91
N ALA A 17 5.83 -9.75 2.34
CA ALA A 17 5.53 -9.96 3.75
C ALA A 17 6.80 -10.27 4.56
N ARG A 18 7.72 -11.11 4.02
CA ARG A 18 9.03 -11.39 4.64
C ARG A 18 9.90 -10.15 4.75
N ALA A 19 9.89 -9.27 3.75
CA ALA A 19 10.63 -8.01 3.81
C ALA A 19 10.08 -7.07 4.90
N ILE A 20 8.75 -7.01 5.06
CA ILE A 20 8.10 -6.26 6.14
C ILE A 20 8.43 -6.87 7.50
N ALA A 21 8.26 -8.19 7.65
CA ALA A 21 8.59 -8.93 8.86
C ALA A 21 10.01 -8.68 9.34
N ARG A 22 11.00 -8.75 8.43
CA ARG A 22 12.41 -8.44 8.73
C ARG A 22 12.65 -6.99 9.16
N ARG A 23 11.90 -6.03 8.60
CA ARG A 23 12.05 -4.61 8.94
C ARG A 23 11.44 -4.26 10.30
N LEU A 24 10.34 -4.91 10.66
CA LEU A 24 9.61 -4.66 11.91
C LEU A 24 10.02 -5.63 13.03
N ASP A 25 10.96 -6.54 12.76
CA ASP A 25 11.29 -7.67 13.63
C ASP A 25 10.02 -8.45 14.08
N ALA A 26 9.06 -8.59 13.17
CA ALA A 26 7.74 -9.15 13.43
C ALA A 26 7.58 -10.54 12.78
N ALA A 27 7.00 -11.50 13.49
CA ALA A 27 6.70 -12.81 12.94
C ALA A 27 5.37 -12.81 12.16
N ILE A 28 5.36 -13.48 11.00
CA ILE A 28 4.13 -13.69 10.22
C ILE A 28 3.39 -14.92 10.78
N PRO A 29 2.14 -14.80 11.25
CA PRO A 29 1.38 -15.95 11.74
C PRO A 29 1.14 -16.99 10.64
N HIS A 30 1.21 -18.28 10.98
CA HIS A 30 0.98 -19.38 10.01
C HIS A 30 -0.40 -19.33 9.36
N SER A 31 -1.43 -18.89 10.09
CA SER A 31 -2.79 -18.69 9.54
C SER A 31 -2.81 -17.69 8.39
N ARG A 32 -1.93 -16.67 8.43
CA ARG A 32 -1.78 -15.67 7.36
C ARG A 32 -1.04 -16.22 6.15
N LEU A 33 -0.19 -17.25 6.32
CA LEU A 33 0.56 -17.88 5.23
C LEU A 33 -0.27 -18.89 4.43
N ALA A 34 -1.41 -19.34 4.95
CA ALA A 34 -2.30 -20.29 4.30
C ALA A 34 -3.29 -19.63 3.32
N ASP A 35 -3.61 -18.35 3.53
CA ASP A 35 -4.64 -17.63 2.76
C ASP A 35 -4.07 -16.33 2.17
N ARG A 36 -4.19 -16.20 0.85
CA ARG A 36 -3.81 -15.01 0.08
C ARG A 36 -4.42 -13.72 0.60
N ARG A 37 -5.70 -13.72 0.98
CA ARG A 37 -6.39 -12.54 1.51
C ARG A 37 -5.87 -12.21 2.89
N ALA A 38 -5.78 -13.22 3.75
CA ALA A 38 -5.26 -13.03 5.10
C ALA A 38 -3.83 -12.48 5.10
N LEU A 39 -2.96 -12.97 4.21
CA LEU A 39 -1.61 -12.41 4.04
C LEU A 39 -1.64 -10.97 3.54
N SER A 40 -2.53 -10.65 2.60
CA SER A 40 -2.69 -9.27 2.09
C SER A 40 -3.10 -8.31 3.20
N ASP A 41 -4.08 -8.69 4.03
CA ASP A 41 -4.51 -7.85 5.15
C ASP A 41 -3.37 -7.64 6.17
N TRP A 42 -2.57 -8.68 6.43
CA TRP A 42 -1.40 -8.55 7.29
C TRP A 42 -0.35 -7.62 6.70
N ILE A 43 -0.06 -7.77 5.40
CA ILE A 43 0.83 -6.88 4.65
C ILE A 43 0.30 -5.45 4.71
N ASP A 44 -0.99 -5.22 4.51
CA ASP A 44 -1.56 -3.87 4.48
C ASP A 44 -1.56 -3.20 5.87
N ALA A 45 -1.70 -3.99 6.94
CA ALA A 45 -1.59 -3.51 8.32
C ALA A 45 -0.14 -3.20 8.75
N HIS A 46 0.84 -3.94 8.21
CA HIS A 46 2.25 -3.85 8.62
C HIS A 46 3.15 -3.18 7.58
N LYS A 47 2.66 -2.89 6.37
CA LYS A 47 3.42 -2.09 5.42
C LYS A 47 3.64 -0.76 6.09
N ALA A 48 4.91 -0.37 6.23
CA ALA A 48 5.20 0.99 6.60
C ALA A 48 4.41 1.91 5.65
N PRO A 49 3.74 2.96 6.16
CA PRO A 49 3.32 4.03 5.27
C PRO A 49 4.58 4.37 4.47
N ARG A 50 4.48 4.40 3.13
CA ARG A 50 5.62 4.76 2.26
C ARG A 50 6.18 6.04 2.85
N SER A 51 7.28 5.97 3.60
CA SER A 51 7.76 7.10 4.37
C SER A 51 8.05 8.20 3.36
N ALA A 52 7.23 9.25 3.40
CA ALA A 52 7.54 10.67 3.52
C ALA A 52 9.00 11.16 3.37
N ALA A 53 10.01 10.33 3.62
CA ALA A 53 11.41 10.69 3.74
C ALA A 53 12.17 10.70 2.39
N GLY A 54 11.45 10.80 1.27
CA GLY A 54 12.05 11.01 -0.06
C GLY A 54 11.86 12.48 -0.50
N PRO A 55 12.70 12.99 -1.41
CA PRO A 55 12.55 14.35 -1.93
C PRO A 55 11.25 14.48 -2.73
N GLY A 56 10.19 14.96 -2.10
CA GLY A 56 8.93 15.30 -2.75
C GLY A 56 8.11 14.12 -3.30
N ALA A 57 6.94 14.45 -3.83
CA ALA A 57 6.13 13.53 -4.61
C ALA A 57 6.84 13.18 -5.94
N THR A 58 6.79 11.91 -6.33
CA THR A 58 7.35 11.50 -7.63
C THR A 58 6.51 12.05 -8.79
N SER A 59 7.13 12.33 -9.94
CA SER A 59 6.43 12.83 -11.14
C SER A 59 5.25 11.95 -11.56
N ARG A 60 5.37 10.63 -11.36
CA ARG A 60 4.27 9.67 -11.60
C ARG A 60 3.10 9.89 -10.64
N GLN A 61 3.36 10.16 -9.37
CA GLN A 61 2.31 10.46 -8.39
C GLN A 61 1.64 11.79 -8.71
N VAL A 62 2.41 12.82 -9.07
CA VAL A 62 1.87 14.12 -9.47
C VAL A 62 0.94 13.97 -10.68
N ALA A 63 1.39 13.33 -11.76
CA ALA A 63 0.56 13.13 -12.95
C ALA A 63 -0.73 12.34 -12.66
N PHE A 64 -0.67 11.34 -11.78
CA PHE A 64 -1.86 10.58 -11.40
C PHE A 64 -2.81 11.40 -10.53
N ALA A 65 -2.26 12.17 -9.58
CA ALA A 65 -3.04 13.08 -8.74
C ALA A 65 -3.70 14.19 -9.57
N GLU A 66 -3.00 14.77 -10.55
CA GLU A 66 -3.54 15.80 -11.45
C GLU A 66 -4.70 15.27 -12.30
N LYS A 67 -4.58 14.04 -12.79
CA LYS A 67 -5.68 13.39 -13.51
C LYS A 67 -6.92 13.23 -12.61
N LEU A 68 -6.71 12.75 -11.38
CA LEU A 68 -7.77 12.60 -10.39
C LEU A 68 -8.40 13.95 -10.01
N ALA A 69 -7.57 14.96 -9.77
CA ALA A 69 -7.93 16.34 -9.44
C ALA A 69 -8.85 16.93 -10.51
N ARG A 70 -8.50 16.74 -11.79
CA ARG A 70 -9.31 17.19 -12.92
C ARG A 70 -10.65 16.46 -13.00
N ILE A 71 -10.67 15.14 -12.82
CA ILE A 71 -11.90 14.34 -12.88
C ILE A 71 -12.85 14.69 -11.71
N LYS A 72 -12.31 14.80 -10.50
CA LYS A 72 -13.08 15.07 -9.27
C LYS A 72 -13.29 16.57 -9.01
N ARG A 73 -12.75 17.45 -9.85
CA ARG A 73 -12.72 18.92 -9.69
C ARG A 73 -12.22 19.36 -8.31
N ARG A 74 -11.15 18.72 -7.82
CA ARG A 74 -10.50 19.02 -6.53
C ARG A 74 -9.07 19.45 -6.74
N ALA A 75 -8.61 20.44 -5.98
CA ALA A 75 -7.20 20.83 -5.98
C ALA A 75 -6.36 19.83 -5.18
N ILE A 76 -5.10 19.66 -5.59
CA ILE A 76 -4.11 18.90 -4.83
C ILE A 76 -3.47 19.85 -3.82
N PRO A 77 -3.47 19.54 -2.52
CA PRO A 77 -2.78 20.35 -1.51
C PRO A 77 -1.26 20.45 -1.77
N ASP A 78 -0.65 21.62 -1.58
CA ASP A 78 0.78 21.86 -1.77
C ASP A 78 1.68 20.94 -0.93
N GLU A 79 1.24 20.59 0.28
CA GLU A 79 1.88 19.62 1.17
C GLU A 79 2.03 18.23 0.55
N CYS A 80 1.09 17.83 -0.33
CA CYS A 80 1.20 16.57 -1.05
C CYS A 80 2.41 16.56 -2.00
N PHE A 81 2.77 17.70 -2.61
CA PHE A 81 3.92 17.76 -3.52
C PHE A 81 5.27 17.63 -2.78
N ARG A 82 5.31 17.96 -1.49
CA ARG A 82 6.52 17.88 -0.67
C ARG A 82 6.76 16.48 -0.10
N ASP A 83 5.77 15.60 -0.17
CA ASP A 83 5.79 14.30 0.50
C ASP A 83 5.11 13.22 -0.36
N ALA A 84 5.91 12.25 -0.83
CA ALA A 84 5.39 11.13 -1.61
C ALA A 84 4.35 10.28 -0.86
N GLY A 85 4.43 10.23 0.47
CA GLY A 85 3.45 9.58 1.33
C GLY A 85 2.11 10.32 1.34
N LEU A 86 2.13 11.64 1.57
CA LEU A 86 0.93 12.50 1.51
C LEU A 86 0.29 12.46 0.13
N MET A 87 1.09 12.54 -0.94
CA MET A 87 0.57 12.40 -2.30
C MET A 87 -0.11 11.05 -2.52
N SER A 88 0.48 9.95 -2.04
CA SER A 88 -0.16 8.62 -2.16
C SER A 88 -1.46 8.57 -1.37
N ARG A 89 -1.49 9.08 -0.14
CA ARG A 89 -2.71 9.09 0.69
C ARG A 89 -3.82 9.93 0.04
N TRP A 90 -3.48 11.08 -0.53
CA TRP A 90 -4.43 11.90 -1.27
C TRP A 90 -4.96 11.18 -2.51
N ILE A 91 -4.09 10.53 -3.29
CA ILE A 91 -4.48 9.70 -4.43
C ILE A 91 -5.42 8.58 -3.99
N ASP A 92 -5.07 7.84 -2.94
CA ASP A 92 -5.85 6.70 -2.47
C ASP A 92 -7.22 7.15 -1.91
N ALA A 93 -7.30 8.32 -1.28
CA ALA A 93 -8.56 8.91 -0.81
C ALA A 93 -9.46 9.45 -1.95
N ASN A 94 -8.88 9.77 -3.12
CA ASN A 94 -9.61 10.35 -4.25
C ASN A 94 -9.71 9.40 -5.46
N ARG A 95 -9.27 8.13 -5.31
CA ARG A 95 -9.25 7.10 -6.36
C ARG A 95 -10.64 6.77 -6.90
#